data_AF-A0A671UIL2-F1
#
_entry.id   AF-A0A671UIL2-F1
#
_cell.length_a   1.000
_cell.length_b   1.000
_cell.length_c   1.000
_cell.angle_alpha   90.00
_cell.angle_beta   90.00
_cell.angle_gamma   90.00
#
_symmetry.space_group_name_H-M   'P 1'
#
loop_
_entity.id
_entity.type
_entity.pdbx_description
1 polymer ?
#
loop_
_entity_poly.entity_id
_entity_poly.type
_entity_poly.pdbx_seq_one_letter_code
_entity_poly.pdbx_strand_id
1 'polypeptide(L)'
;MTGSVLFLFGRGLHYRSVTRAKIMGGIKQEQSDASHQPRPSHSAEQPQEEPKKRGWPKGKKRKKVLPNGPKAPVTGYVRFLNERREHMRARYPDLPFPEITKRLGAEWTRLAQNDKQRYLDEAEREKMQYAQELKEYQQTEAYQITSAKIQDKRIKKEDAPSVIISTSSEPSLSKASDLSSRFDIPIFTEEFLDQNKAREAELRRLRKANIEFEEQNAVLQRHIKDMYNAKERLEAELGLDEKRTQALHQHLVSIKHTLVNSLSAVPLPGTGETASLGNLDSYLSRLNGALEGNPHKHRALLSQLCEVLSHLDSEKL
;
A
#
# COMPACT_ATOMS: atom_id res chain seq x y z
N MET A 1 -55.13 -7.24 -16.31
CA MET A 1 -55.24 -6.38 -15.10
C MET A 1 -54.01 -6.70 -14.26
N THR A 2 -52.88 -6.02 -14.51
CA THR A 2 -52.43 -4.76 -13.86
C THR A 2 -51.94 -4.97 -12.43
N GLY A 3 -50.65 -4.71 -12.19
CA GLY A 3 -50.08 -4.66 -10.84
C GLY A 3 -48.56 -4.65 -10.77
N SER A 4 -47.91 -3.67 -11.42
CA SER A 4 -46.49 -3.33 -11.27
C SER A 4 -46.12 -2.99 -9.83
N VAL A 5 -44.93 -3.39 -9.36
CA VAL A 5 -44.15 -2.61 -8.39
C VAL A 5 -42.68 -2.62 -8.78
N LEU A 6 -42.18 -1.41 -9.02
CA LEU A 6 -40.81 -1.02 -9.37
C LEU A 6 -39.86 -1.05 -8.15
N PHE A 7 -38.58 -1.31 -8.45
CA PHE A 7 -37.34 -0.67 -7.96
C PHE A 7 -37.27 -0.16 -6.50
N LEU A 8 -36.18 -0.52 -5.80
CA LEU A 8 -35.10 0.44 -5.49
C LEU A 8 -33.81 -0.24 -4.97
N PHE A 9 -32.71 0.36 -5.43
CA PHE A 9 -31.31 -0.01 -5.34
C PHE A 9 -30.67 0.37 -3.99
N GLY A 10 -29.54 -0.29 -3.67
CA GLY A 10 -28.36 0.41 -3.15
C GLY A 10 -28.19 0.50 -1.63
N ARG A 11 -27.35 -0.37 -1.06
CA ARG A 11 -26.52 -0.03 0.11
C ARG A 11 -25.06 -0.20 -0.26
N GLY A 12 -24.46 0.90 -0.72
CA GLY A 12 -23.03 1.04 -0.89
C GLY A 12 -22.34 1.03 0.49
N LEU A 13 -21.30 0.21 0.60
CA LEU A 13 -20.38 0.21 1.74
C LEU A 13 -19.52 1.48 1.66
N HIS A 14 -19.78 2.40 2.58
CA HIS A 14 -19.06 3.66 2.71
C HIS A 14 -17.68 3.40 3.33
N TYR A 15 -16.64 3.29 2.49
CA TYR A 15 -15.25 3.34 2.93
C TYR A 15 -14.90 4.79 3.31
N ARG A 16 -14.69 5.07 4.60
CA ARG A 16 -14.22 6.40 5.06
C ARG A 16 -12.71 6.51 4.79
N SER A 17 -12.36 7.14 3.68
CA SER A 17 -11.00 7.63 3.40
C SER A 17 -10.66 8.77 4.36
N VAL A 18 -9.61 8.60 5.17
CA VAL A 18 -8.99 9.69 5.94
C VAL A 18 -7.97 10.36 5.03
N THR A 19 -8.37 11.45 4.37
CA THR A 19 -7.45 12.27 3.58
C THR A 19 -6.71 13.24 4.48
N ARG A 20 -5.40 13.07 4.65
CA ARG A 20 -4.54 14.08 5.31
C ARG A 20 -3.99 15.03 4.24
N ALA A 21 -4.50 16.27 4.26
CA ALA A 21 -4.06 17.35 3.39
C ALA A 21 -2.57 17.71 3.63
N LYS A 22 -1.84 17.93 2.54
CA LYS A 22 -0.45 18.37 2.46
C LYS A 22 -0.46 19.82 2.00
N ILE A 23 -0.06 20.76 2.87
CA ILE A 23 0.16 22.16 2.48
C ILE A 23 1.66 22.35 2.27
N MET A 24 2.05 22.66 1.02
CA MET A 24 3.37 23.13 0.65
C MET A 24 3.40 24.67 0.62
N GLY A 25 4.51 25.22 1.10
CA GLY A 25 5.28 26.28 0.44
C GLY A 25 4.62 27.64 0.17
N GLY A 26 5.04 28.65 0.94
CA GLY A 26 4.83 30.07 0.62
C GLY A 26 6.04 30.89 1.07
N ILE A 27 6.93 31.17 0.12
CA ILE A 27 8.06 32.10 0.23
C ILE A 27 7.49 33.52 0.22
N LYS A 28 7.81 34.36 1.22
CA LYS A 28 7.75 35.82 1.07
C LYS A 28 8.95 36.49 1.73
N GLN A 29 9.52 37.33 0.88
CA GLN A 29 10.63 38.26 0.95
C GLN A 29 10.32 39.41 1.91
N GLU A 30 11.27 39.79 2.77
CA GLU A 30 11.25 41.07 3.49
C GLU A 30 12.44 41.93 3.06
N GLN A 31 12.11 43.19 2.78
CA GLN A 31 13.00 44.28 2.43
C GLN A 31 12.93 45.30 3.58
N SER A 32 14.08 45.91 3.85
CA SER A 32 14.42 46.94 4.84
C SER A 32 13.52 48.17 4.92
N ASP A 33 13.32 48.75 6.12
CA ASP A 33 13.82 50.10 6.50
C ASP A 33 13.65 50.40 8.02
N ALA A 34 14.26 51.50 8.49
CA ALA A 34 14.87 51.73 9.80
C ALA A 34 14.07 52.48 10.90
N SER A 35 14.63 52.41 12.14
CA SER A 35 14.89 53.52 13.10
C SER A 35 13.97 53.79 14.33
N HIS A 36 14.62 53.68 15.50
CA HIS A 36 14.55 54.47 16.77
C HIS A 36 13.40 54.34 17.82
N GLN A 37 13.85 54.10 19.06
CA GLN A 37 13.23 54.14 20.42
C GLN A 37 12.96 55.58 20.93
N PRO A 38 12.36 55.87 22.14
CA PRO A 38 12.10 55.05 23.35
C PRO A 38 10.71 55.20 24.05
N ARG A 39 10.53 54.47 25.17
CA ARG A 39 9.31 54.32 26.04
C ARG A 39 8.91 55.61 26.83
N PRO A 40 7.70 55.66 27.46
CA PRO A 40 7.52 55.15 28.83
C PRO A 40 6.19 54.41 29.12
N SER A 41 6.10 53.90 30.35
CA SER A 41 5.19 52.98 31.02
C SER A 41 3.71 53.37 31.19
N HIS A 42 2.79 52.38 31.18
CA HIS A 42 1.77 52.15 32.22
C HIS A 42 1.15 50.73 32.11
N SER A 43 0.87 50.14 33.26
CA SER A 43 0.40 48.77 33.53
C SER A 43 -1.09 48.55 33.21
N ALA A 44 -1.46 47.36 32.70
CA ALA A 44 -2.69 46.61 33.02
C ALA A 44 -2.77 45.27 32.25
N GLU A 45 -2.33 44.20 32.90
CA GLU A 45 -2.99 42.89 33.08
C GLU A 45 -3.82 42.26 31.93
N GLN A 46 -3.23 41.24 31.27
CA GLN A 46 -3.93 40.14 30.57
C GLN A 46 -3.17 38.80 30.72
N PRO A 47 -3.85 37.63 30.65
CA PRO A 47 -3.39 36.36 31.20
C PRO A 47 -2.30 35.67 30.36
N GLN A 48 -1.29 35.08 31.03
CA GLN A 48 -0.25 34.27 30.41
C GLN A 48 -0.78 32.86 30.06
N GLU A 49 -0.81 32.53 28.76
CA GLU A 49 -0.81 31.13 28.28
C GLU A 49 0.60 30.54 28.37
N GLU A 50 0.72 29.35 28.97
CA GLU A 50 1.98 28.60 29.04
C GLU A 50 2.46 28.07 27.68
N PRO A 51 3.77 28.20 27.35
CA PRO A 51 4.34 27.56 26.17
C PRO A 51 4.55 26.05 26.40
N LYS A 52 3.74 25.23 25.72
CA LYS A 52 3.89 23.77 25.65
C LYS A 52 5.32 23.40 25.22
N LYS A 53 6.01 22.67 26.11
CA LYS A 53 7.34 22.10 25.90
C LYS A 53 7.36 21.20 24.65
N ARG A 54 8.03 21.67 23.60
CA ARG A 54 8.40 20.89 22.41
C ARG A 54 9.28 19.70 22.85
N GLY A 55 8.84 18.49 22.54
CA GLY A 55 9.56 17.25 22.90
C GLY A 55 10.92 17.16 22.21
N TRP A 56 11.96 16.90 23.00
CA TRP A 56 13.31 16.61 22.51
C TRP A 56 13.33 15.28 21.72
N PRO A 57 13.96 15.22 20.53
CA PRO A 57 14.03 13.98 19.75
C PRO A 57 14.93 12.96 20.47
N LYS A 58 14.33 11.89 21.01
CA LYS A 58 15.08 10.80 21.67
C LYS A 58 15.92 10.06 20.62
N GLY A 59 17.23 10.11 20.82
CA GLY A 59 18.28 9.71 19.88
C GLY A 59 18.27 8.24 19.44
N LYS A 60 19.03 8.01 18.35
CA LYS A 60 19.34 6.70 17.78
C LYS A 60 19.79 5.72 18.88
N LYS A 61 19.10 4.58 18.96
CA LYS A 61 19.39 3.48 19.89
C LYS A 61 20.77 2.90 19.59
N ARG A 62 21.66 2.81 20.59
CA ARG A 62 22.94 2.08 20.51
C ARG A 62 22.66 0.61 20.12
N LYS A 63 23.45 0.06 19.20
CA LYS A 63 23.41 -1.37 18.82
C LYS A 63 23.59 -2.23 20.07
N LYS A 64 22.91 -3.38 20.13
CA LYS A 64 23.08 -4.36 21.22
C LYS A 64 24.57 -4.67 21.34
N VAL A 65 25.12 -4.52 22.54
CA VAL A 65 26.49 -4.95 22.86
C VAL A 65 26.52 -6.44 22.53
N LEU A 66 27.39 -6.80 21.59
CA LEU A 66 27.64 -8.20 21.27
C LEU A 66 28.26 -8.83 22.52
N PRO A 67 27.96 -10.10 22.84
CA PRO A 67 28.36 -10.69 24.12
C PRO A 67 29.84 -10.54 24.49
N ASN A 68 30.74 -10.29 23.51
CA ASN A 68 32.16 -10.06 23.71
C ASN A 68 32.69 -8.79 22.98
N GLY A 69 31.82 -7.83 22.63
CA GLY A 69 32.24 -6.62 21.93
C GLY A 69 32.73 -5.52 22.87
N PRO A 70 33.55 -4.56 22.39
CA PRO A 70 34.02 -3.44 23.20
C PRO A 70 32.84 -2.67 23.80
N LYS A 71 33.01 -2.16 25.02
CA LYS A 71 31.93 -1.45 25.73
C LYS A 71 31.87 0.00 25.25
N ALA A 72 30.67 0.45 24.91
CA ALA A 72 30.50 1.75 24.32
C ALA A 72 30.79 2.87 25.35
N PRO A 73 31.61 3.89 25.01
CA PRO A 73 32.17 4.84 25.97
C PRO A 73 31.10 5.76 26.54
N VAL A 74 31.34 6.30 27.73
CA VAL A 74 30.40 7.21 28.39
C VAL A 74 30.62 8.64 27.89
N THR A 75 29.54 9.42 27.75
CA THR A 75 29.64 10.84 27.41
C THR A 75 30.34 11.63 28.52
N GLY A 76 30.95 12.77 28.22
CA GLY A 76 31.66 13.59 29.23
C GLY A 76 30.82 13.96 30.45
N TYR A 77 29.53 14.25 30.27
CA TYR A 77 28.60 14.46 31.39
C TYR A 77 28.45 13.23 32.30
N VAL A 78 28.29 12.04 31.70
CA VAL A 78 28.18 10.78 32.46
C VAL A 78 29.50 10.42 33.14
N ARG A 79 30.65 10.75 32.53
CA ARG A 79 31.97 10.62 33.18
C ARG A 79 32.04 11.46 34.45
N PHE A 80 31.69 12.75 34.35
CA PHE A 80 31.63 13.65 35.49
C PHE A 80 30.66 13.14 36.58
N LEU A 81 29.46 12.70 36.19
CA LEU A 81 28.50 12.13 37.12
C LEU A 81 29.04 10.89 37.83
N ASN A 82 29.73 9.98 37.13
CA ASN A 82 30.25 8.76 37.72
C ASN A 82 31.36 9.06 38.74
N GLU A 83 32.32 9.92 38.38
CA GLU A 83 33.40 10.34 39.27
C GLU A 83 32.85 11.03 40.53
N ARG A 84 31.95 12.02 40.37
CA ARG A 84 31.43 12.80 41.49
C ARG A 84 30.36 12.07 42.31
N ARG A 85 29.65 11.10 41.73
CA ARG A 85 28.70 10.24 42.46
C ARG A 85 29.38 9.40 43.51
N GLU A 86 30.57 8.88 43.22
CA GLU A 86 31.35 8.12 44.22
C GLU A 86 31.74 9.01 45.40
N HIS A 87 32.25 10.22 45.13
CA HIS A 87 32.58 11.21 46.15
C HIS A 87 31.37 11.65 46.98
N MET A 88 30.20 11.83 46.34
CA MET A 88 28.96 12.20 47.02
C MET A 88 28.41 11.07 47.88
N ARG A 89 28.51 9.83 47.43
CA ARG A 89 28.11 8.65 48.21
C ARG A 89 29.02 8.42 49.41
N ALA A 90 30.31 8.74 49.30
CA ALA A 90 31.26 8.66 50.41
C ALA A 90 31.00 9.74 51.47
N ARG A 91 30.63 10.96 51.08
CA ARG A 91 30.32 12.06 52.02
C ARG A 91 28.91 12.00 52.60
N TYR A 92 27.96 11.46 51.83
CA TYR A 92 26.55 11.37 52.22
C TYR A 92 26.02 9.95 51.96
N PRO A 93 26.41 8.96 52.79
CA PRO A 93 26.01 7.57 52.60
C PRO A 93 24.49 7.36 52.78
N ASP A 94 23.83 8.22 53.57
CA ASP A 94 22.39 8.13 53.85
C ASP A 94 21.51 8.79 52.77
N LEU A 95 22.11 9.45 51.78
CA LEU A 95 21.38 10.20 50.77
C LEU A 95 20.95 9.28 49.61
N PRO A 96 19.66 9.27 49.21
CA PRO A 96 19.19 8.39 48.16
C PRO A 96 19.75 8.79 46.79
N PHE A 97 19.99 7.78 45.94
CA PHE A 97 20.58 7.94 44.60
C PHE A 97 19.97 9.05 43.70
N PRO A 98 18.64 9.24 43.66
CA PRO A 98 18.03 10.31 42.86
C PRO A 98 18.45 11.71 43.32
N GLU A 99 18.59 11.93 44.63
CA GLU A 99 18.99 13.22 45.19
C GLU A 99 20.47 13.52 44.93
N ILE A 100 21.33 12.51 45.00
CA ILE A 100 22.74 12.64 44.61
C ILE A 100 22.83 13.03 43.12
N THR A 101 22.10 12.33 42.25
CA THR A 101 22.13 12.61 40.81
C THR A 101 21.58 14.00 40.47
N LYS A 102 20.54 14.46 41.18
CA LYS A 102 19.98 15.81 41.04
C LYS A 102 20.99 16.90 41.41
N ARG A 103 21.70 16.74 42.54
CA ARG A 103 22.75 17.67 42.99
C ARG A 103 23.90 17.74 41.98
N LEU A 104 24.34 16.60 41.48
CA LEU A 104 25.41 16.53 40.47
C LEU A 104 25.01 17.15 39.12
N GLY A 105 23.76 16.98 38.71
CA GLY A 105 23.24 17.67 37.51
C GLY A 105 23.32 19.20 37.64
N ALA A 106 23.00 19.74 38.82
CA ALA A 106 23.14 21.16 39.11
C ALA A 106 24.61 21.62 39.25
N GLU A 107 25.51 20.75 39.68
CA GLU A 107 26.96 21.01 39.72
C GLU A 107 27.54 21.10 38.31
N TRP A 108 27.14 20.19 37.41
CA TRP A 108 27.57 20.22 36.00
C TRP A 108 27.18 21.51 35.27
N THR A 109 25.98 22.04 35.52
CA THR A 109 25.54 23.32 34.91
C THR A 109 26.31 24.52 35.47
N ARG A 110 26.83 24.43 36.69
CA ARG A 110 27.61 25.49 37.36
C ARG A 110 29.12 25.35 37.18
N LEU A 111 29.58 24.25 36.60
CA LEU A 111 30.99 23.96 36.40
C LEU A 111 31.61 24.96 35.41
N ALA A 112 32.85 25.38 35.67
CA ALA A 112 33.59 26.25 34.77
C ALA A 112 33.76 25.58 33.39
N GLN A 113 33.72 26.39 32.33
CA GLN A 113 33.81 25.89 30.96
C GLN A 113 35.10 25.11 30.72
N ASN A 114 36.21 25.49 31.36
CA ASN A 114 37.50 24.79 31.26
C ASN A 114 37.41 23.36 31.82
N ASP A 115 36.87 23.19 33.03
CA ASP A 115 36.69 21.87 33.64
C ASP A 115 35.69 21.00 32.86
N LYS A 116 34.62 21.62 32.34
CA LYS A 116 33.65 20.93 31.48
C LYS A 116 34.32 20.43 30.20
N GLN A 117 35.20 21.23 29.60
CA GLN A 117 35.92 20.88 28.39
C GLN A 117 36.84 19.68 28.61
N ARG A 118 37.56 19.61 29.74
CA ARG A 118 38.37 18.43 30.11
C ARG A 118 37.57 17.12 30.04
N TYR A 119 36.34 17.12 30.57
CA TYR A 119 35.47 15.93 30.53
C TYR A 119 34.95 15.59 29.12
N LEU A 120 34.75 16.60 28.28
CA LEU A 120 34.31 16.41 26.89
C LEU A 120 35.45 15.87 26.02
N ASP A 121 36.65 16.41 26.15
CA ASP A 121 37.83 15.98 25.41
C ASP A 121 38.19 14.53 25.73
N GLU A 122 38.13 14.17 27.02
CA GLU A 122 38.37 12.80 27.49
C GLU A 122 37.33 11.80 26.95
N ALA A 123 36.05 12.21 26.89
CA ALA A 123 35.00 11.39 26.30
C ALA A 123 35.13 11.24 24.78
N GLU A 124 35.63 12.26 24.09
CA GLU A 124 35.88 12.18 22.65
C GLU A 124 37.08 11.26 22.35
N ARG A 125 38.13 11.30 23.19
CA ARG A 125 39.26 10.38 23.12
C ARG A 125 38.83 8.92 23.23
N GLU A 126 38.03 8.57 24.23
CA GLU A 126 37.50 7.21 24.37
C GLU A 126 36.53 6.82 23.25
N LYS A 127 35.77 7.78 22.71
CA LYS A 127 34.92 7.55 21.54
C LYS A 127 35.74 7.16 20.30
N MET A 128 36.90 7.78 20.10
CA MET A 128 37.82 7.41 19.02
C MET A 128 38.40 6.01 19.23
N GLN A 129 38.85 5.69 20.44
CA GLN A 129 39.39 4.36 20.77
C GLN A 129 38.33 3.25 20.57
N TYR A 130 37.12 3.47 21.08
CA TYR A 130 36.00 2.54 20.89
C TYR A 130 35.67 2.30 19.42
N ALA A 131 35.74 3.33 18.57
CA ALA A 131 35.46 3.19 17.15
C ALA A 131 36.51 2.30 16.46
N GLN A 132 37.76 2.37 16.90
CA GLN A 132 38.85 1.53 16.42
C GLN A 132 38.69 0.08 16.90
N GLU A 133 38.50 -0.15 18.20
CA GLU A 133 38.26 -1.48 18.77
C GLU A 133 37.03 -2.16 18.16
N LEU A 134 35.96 -1.40 17.91
CA LEU A 134 34.74 -1.92 17.29
C LEU A 134 34.97 -2.33 15.84
N LYS A 135 35.87 -1.64 15.11
CA LYS A 135 36.24 -2.00 13.75
C LYS A 135 37.03 -3.31 13.72
N GLU A 136 37.98 -3.47 14.65
CA GLU A 136 38.77 -4.69 14.80
C GLU A 136 37.90 -5.89 15.23
N TYR A 137 36.99 -5.69 16.19
CA TYR A 137 36.06 -6.71 16.64
C TYR A 137 35.10 -7.20 15.53
N GLN A 138 34.68 -6.32 14.63
CA GLN A 138 33.83 -6.70 13.49
C GLN A 138 34.55 -7.58 12.46
N GLN A 139 35.89 -7.56 12.43
CA GLN A 139 36.69 -8.39 11.53
C GLN A 139 36.95 -9.80 12.08
N THR A 140 36.70 -10.04 13.37
CA THR A 140 36.94 -11.36 14.00
C THR A 140 35.86 -12.37 13.61
N GLU A 141 36.23 -13.64 13.43
CA GLU A 141 35.31 -14.76 13.17
C GLU A 141 34.22 -14.92 14.25
N ALA A 142 34.53 -14.55 15.51
CA ALA A 142 33.59 -14.53 16.62
C ALA A 142 32.37 -13.62 16.38
N TYR A 143 32.54 -12.50 15.65
CA TYR A 143 31.43 -11.62 15.28
C TYR A 143 30.55 -12.24 14.20
N GLN A 144 31.16 -12.93 13.23
CA GLN A 144 30.44 -13.60 12.15
C GLN A 144 29.58 -14.76 12.68
N ILE A 145 30.14 -15.61 13.54
CA ILE A 145 29.43 -16.76 14.15
C ILE A 145 28.27 -16.29 15.04
N THR A 146 28.46 -15.23 15.82
CA THR A 146 27.39 -14.69 16.69
C THR A 146 26.29 -13.99 15.88
N SER A 147 26.64 -13.32 14.79
CA SER A 147 25.65 -12.70 13.89
C SER A 147 24.77 -13.73 13.17
N ALA A 148 25.33 -14.87 12.75
CA ALA A 148 24.59 -15.97 12.12
C ALA A 148 23.61 -16.65 13.09
N LYS A 149 24.05 -16.93 14.32
CA LYS A 149 23.18 -17.54 15.38
C LYS A 149 21.99 -16.65 15.77
N ILE A 150 22.12 -15.32 15.63
CA ILE A 150 21.02 -14.37 15.89
C ILE A 150 19.99 -14.36 14.76
N GLN A 151 20.38 -14.64 13.52
CA GLN A 151 19.49 -14.75 12.35
C GLN A 151 18.64 -16.03 12.42
N ASP A 152 19.27 -17.18 12.73
CA ASP A 152 18.58 -18.47 12.87
C ASP A 152 17.47 -18.47 13.93
N LYS A 153 17.72 -17.82 15.08
CA LYS A 153 16.73 -17.66 16.14
C LYS A 153 15.55 -16.77 15.76
N ARG A 154 15.69 -15.88 14.76
CA ARG A 154 14.58 -15.05 14.27
C ARG A 154 13.69 -15.81 13.30
N ILE A 155 14.28 -16.63 12.41
CA ILE A 155 13.54 -17.43 11.44
C ILE A 155 12.68 -18.49 12.16
N LYS A 156 13.23 -19.15 13.19
CA LYS A 156 12.54 -20.20 13.95
C LYS A 156 11.34 -19.72 14.79
N LYS A 157 11.14 -18.40 14.93
CA LYS A 157 10.04 -17.80 15.71
C LYS A 157 8.84 -17.40 14.84
N GLU A 158 8.98 -17.36 13.52
CA GLU A 158 7.89 -16.97 12.60
C GLU A 158 7.08 -18.17 12.06
N ASP A 159 7.54 -19.40 12.28
CA ASP A 159 6.96 -20.64 11.72
C ASP A 159 5.97 -21.41 12.63
N ALA A 160 5.42 -20.80 13.68
CA ALA A 160 4.41 -21.45 14.53
C ALA A 160 2.97 -21.04 14.13
N PRO A 161 2.11 -21.96 13.64
CA PRO A 161 0.74 -21.64 13.23
C PRO A 161 -0.19 -21.44 14.44
N SER A 162 -1.00 -20.38 14.37
CA SER A 162 -1.98 -19.99 15.40
C SER A 162 -3.29 -20.76 15.20
N VAL A 163 -3.52 -21.83 15.97
CA VAL A 163 -4.81 -22.54 16.01
C VAL A 163 -5.71 -21.86 17.06
N ILE A 164 -6.78 -21.24 16.58
CA ILE A 164 -7.90 -20.75 17.39
C ILE A 164 -8.84 -21.94 17.63
N ILE A 165 -8.91 -22.43 18.86
CA ILE A 165 -10.01 -23.29 19.31
C ILE A 165 -10.53 -22.76 20.64
N SER A 166 -11.80 -22.32 20.60
CA SER A 166 -12.63 -22.15 21.79
C SER A 166 -13.09 -23.52 22.25
N THR A 167 -12.74 -23.93 23.46
CA THR A 167 -13.45 -24.99 24.18
C THR A 167 -13.50 -24.63 25.66
N SER A 168 -14.72 -24.38 26.12
CA SER A 168 -15.14 -24.37 27.52
C SER A 168 -14.85 -25.72 28.18
N SER A 169 -13.90 -25.74 29.11
CA SER A 169 -13.81 -26.75 30.17
C SER A 169 -12.69 -26.36 31.13
N GLU A 170 -13.05 -25.80 32.28
CA GLU A 170 -12.25 -25.91 33.50
C GLU A 170 -11.97 -27.40 33.78
N PRO A 171 -10.74 -27.75 34.21
CA PRO A 171 -10.64 -28.08 35.62
C PRO A 171 -9.35 -27.59 36.31
N SER A 172 -9.57 -27.17 37.55
CA SER A 172 -8.74 -27.40 38.74
C SER A 172 -7.66 -26.37 39.09
N LEU A 173 -7.92 -25.79 40.26
CA LEU A 173 -7.05 -24.98 41.10
C LEU A 173 -5.65 -25.58 41.25
N SER A 174 -4.61 -24.83 40.83
CA SER A 174 -3.40 -24.59 41.64
C SER A 174 -2.36 -23.72 40.92
N LYS A 175 -2.65 -22.42 40.72
CA LYS A 175 -1.67 -21.31 40.73
C LYS A 175 -2.33 -19.98 40.35
N ALA A 176 -3.34 -19.58 41.11
CA ALA A 176 -3.91 -18.23 41.00
C ALA A 176 -3.04 -17.15 41.68
N SER A 177 -1.87 -17.51 42.23
CA SER A 177 -1.04 -16.60 43.03
C SER A 177 0.05 -15.85 42.26
N ASP A 178 0.20 -16.04 40.94
CA ASP A 178 1.30 -15.42 40.18
C ASP A 178 0.86 -14.45 39.07
N LEU A 179 -0.45 -14.23 38.91
CA LEU A 179 -0.94 -13.20 37.97
C LEU A 179 -0.99 -11.80 38.59
N SER A 180 -0.99 -11.70 39.92
CA SER A 180 -0.95 -10.40 40.62
C SER A 180 0.45 -9.77 40.61
N SER A 181 1.52 -10.57 40.58
CA SER A 181 2.89 -10.03 40.55
C SER A 181 3.36 -9.64 39.14
N ARG A 182 2.57 -9.96 38.10
CA ARG A 182 2.86 -9.60 36.70
C ARG A 182 2.64 -8.11 36.41
N PHE A 183 1.85 -7.42 37.23
CA PHE A 183 1.50 -6.01 37.03
C PHE A 183 2.28 -5.03 37.92
N ASP A 184 3.06 -5.52 38.88
CA ASP A 184 3.95 -4.70 39.71
C ASP A 184 5.42 -5.03 39.45
N ILE A 185 5.83 -4.99 38.18
CA ILE A 185 7.25 -4.90 37.86
C ILE A 185 7.65 -3.46 38.17
N PRO A 186 8.53 -3.22 39.17
CA PRO A 186 8.89 -1.87 39.55
C PRO A 186 9.38 -1.09 38.33
N ILE A 187 8.83 0.10 38.12
CA ILE A 187 9.31 1.01 37.10
C ILE A 187 10.83 1.11 37.22
N PHE A 188 11.53 0.81 36.12
CA PHE A 188 12.99 0.75 35.99
C PHE A 188 13.71 -0.54 36.42
N THR A 189 13.04 -1.68 36.68
CA THR A 189 13.77 -2.97 36.70
C THR A 189 14.20 -3.41 35.30
N GLU A 190 15.18 -4.33 35.26
CA GLU A 190 15.66 -4.93 34.02
C GLU A 190 14.53 -5.62 33.25
N GLU A 191 13.59 -6.30 33.95
CA GLU A 191 12.44 -6.92 33.30
C GLU A 191 11.48 -5.90 32.68
N PHE A 192 11.20 -4.77 33.36
CA PHE A 192 10.31 -3.72 32.82
C PHE A 192 10.91 -3.12 31.54
N LEU A 193 12.21 -2.84 31.55
CA LEU A 193 12.92 -2.25 30.42
C LEU A 193 12.95 -3.21 29.21
N ASP A 194 13.19 -4.49 29.44
CA ASP A 194 13.22 -5.49 28.37
C ASP A 194 11.82 -5.78 27.81
N GLN A 195 10.78 -5.83 28.65
CA GLN A 195 9.40 -5.94 28.18
C GLN A 195 8.97 -4.70 27.37
N ASN A 196 9.28 -3.49 27.84
CA ASN A 196 8.98 -2.27 27.10
C ASN A 196 9.72 -2.25 25.76
N LYS A 197 10.97 -2.69 25.73
CA LYS A 197 11.78 -2.83 24.51
C LYS A 197 11.23 -3.89 23.56
N ALA A 198 10.69 -5.00 24.07
CA ALA A 198 10.01 -6.03 23.27
C ALA A 198 8.71 -5.50 22.67
N ARG A 199 7.86 -4.82 23.46
CA ARG A 199 6.64 -4.15 22.96
C ARG A 199 6.95 -3.10 21.90
N GLU A 200 7.98 -2.27 22.14
CA GLU A 200 8.45 -1.27 21.16
C GLU A 200 8.98 -1.90 19.87
N ALA A 201 9.64 -3.06 19.95
CA ALA A 201 10.10 -3.78 18.78
C ALA A 201 8.92 -4.38 17.99
N GLU A 202 7.95 -4.96 18.70
CA GLU A 202 6.74 -5.50 18.08
C GLU A 202 5.91 -4.41 17.41
N LEU A 203 5.74 -3.27 18.08
CA LEU A 203 5.02 -2.13 17.51
C LEU A 203 5.69 -1.61 16.23
N ARG A 204 7.02 -1.67 16.13
CA ARG A 204 7.75 -1.33 14.90
C ARG A 204 7.55 -2.37 13.81
N ARG A 205 7.58 -3.66 14.17
CA ARG A 205 7.31 -4.75 13.23
C ARG A 205 5.90 -4.63 12.65
N LEU A 206 4.90 -4.39 13.51
CA LEU A 206 3.51 -4.15 13.11
C LEU A 206 3.36 -2.92 12.23
N ARG A 207 4.01 -1.80 12.57
CA ARG A 207 4.02 -0.60 11.71
C ARG A 207 4.63 -0.88 10.34
N LYS A 208 5.72 -1.64 10.27
CA LYS A 208 6.35 -2.02 9.01
C LYS A 208 5.41 -2.90 8.17
N ALA A 209 4.83 -3.93 8.79
CA ALA A 209 3.89 -4.83 8.13
C ALA A 209 2.64 -4.08 7.64
N ASN A 210 2.14 -3.12 8.42
CA ASN A 210 1.00 -2.31 8.00
C ASN A 210 1.31 -1.44 6.77
N ILE A 211 2.50 -0.84 6.70
CA ILE A 211 2.95 -0.10 5.50
C ILE A 211 3.03 -1.04 4.29
N GLU A 212 3.58 -2.24 4.47
CA GLU A 212 3.69 -3.24 3.40
C GLU A 212 2.31 -3.70 2.90
N PHE A 213 1.35 -3.92 3.80
CA PHE A 213 -0.04 -4.21 3.42
C PHE A 213 -0.73 -3.03 2.74
N GLU A 214 -0.48 -1.79 3.18
CA GLU A 214 -0.98 -0.59 2.51
C GLU A 214 -0.44 -0.47 1.08
N GLU A 215 0.85 -0.77 0.87
CA GLU A 215 1.49 -0.80 -0.45
C GLU A 215 0.90 -1.91 -1.34
N GLN A 216 0.73 -3.13 -0.82
CA GLN A 216 0.10 -4.23 -1.55
C GLN A 216 -1.33 -3.90 -1.93
N ASN A 217 -2.11 -3.34 -1.01
CA ASN A 217 -3.48 -2.91 -1.29
C ASN A 217 -3.51 -1.83 -2.37
N ALA A 218 -2.57 -0.88 -2.37
CA ALA A 218 -2.49 0.14 -3.42
C ALA A 218 -2.20 -0.48 -4.81
N VAL A 219 -1.33 -1.49 -4.88
CA VAL A 219 -1.04 -2.23 -6.11
C VAL A 219 -2.28 -2.99 -6.60
N LEU A 220 -2.97 -3.71 -5.72
CA LEU A 220 -4.19 -4.44 -6.06
C LEU A 220 -5.29 -3.50 -6.55
N GLN A 221 -5.48 -2.35 -5.90
CA GLN A 221 -6.44 -1.33 -6.35
C GLN A 221 -6.12 -0.81 -7.74
N ARG A 222 -4.83 -0.62 -8.07
CA ARG A 222 -4.40 -0.23 -9.42
C ARG A 222 -4.72 -1.33 -10.43
N HIS A 223 -4.39 -2.58 -10.12
CA HIS A 223 -4.67 -3.70 -11.01
C HIS A 223 -6.17 -3.88 -11.28
N ILE A 224 -7.00 -3.78 -10.23
CA ILE A 224 -8.47 -3.81 -10.34
C ILE A 224 -8.95 -2.71 -11.28
N LYS A 225 -8.45 -1.48 -11.12
CA LYS A 225 -8.79 -0.36 -12.01
C LYS A 225 -8.38 -0.64 -13.46
N ASP A 226 -7.19 -1.15 -13.69
CA ASP A 226 -6.69 -1.46 -15.03
C ASP A 226 -7.54 -2.57 -15.69
N MET A 227 -7.96 -3.58 -14.92
CA MET A 227 -8.89 -4.61 -15.39
C MET A 227 -10.27 -4.06 -15.74
N TYR A 228 -10.83 -3.16 -14.93
CA TYR A 228 -12.10 -2.51 -15.26
C TYR A 228 -12.00 -1.69 -16.55
N ASN A 229 -10.92 -0.94 -16.74
CA ASN A 229 -10.68 -0.19 -17.97
C ASN A 229 -10.54 -1.12 -19.19
N ALA A 230 -9.88 -2.27 -19.03
CA ALA A 230 -9.75 -3.26 -20.10
C ALA A 230 -11.11 -3.88 -20.46
N LYS A 231 -11.92 -4.21 -19.45
CA LYS A 231 -13.29 -4.71 -19.64
C LYS A 231 -14.14 -3.70 -20.42
N GLU A 232 -14.10 -2.42 -20.03
CA GLU A 232 -14.87 -1.36 -20.70
C GLU A 232 -14.48 -1.21 -22.19
N ARG A 233 -13.19 -1.30 -22.51
CA ARG A 233 -12.73 -1.31 -23.91
C ARG A 233 -13.25 -2.51 -24.70
N LEU A 234 -13.16 -3.70 -24.12
CA LEU A 234 -13.65 -4.92 -24.77
C LEU A 234 -15.18 -4.89 -24.98
N GLU A 235 -15.93 -4.35 -24.02
CA GLU A 235 -17.38 -4.16 -24.16
C GLU A 235 -17.71 -3.15 -25.27
N ALA A 236 -16.91 -2.09 -25.41
CA ALA A 236 -17.07 -1.13 -26.50
C ALA A 236 -16.73 -1.74 -27.87
N GLU A 237 -15.63 -2.50 -27.98
CA GLU A 237 -15.25 -3.22 -29.20
C GLU A 237 -16.31 -4.25 -29.61
N LEU A 238 -16.79 -5.03 -28.65
CA LEU A 238 -17.89 -5.99 -28.89
C LEU A 238 -19.13 -5.28 -29.41
N GLY A 239 -19.52 -4.16 -28.81
CA GLY A 239 -20.68 -3.39 -29.27
C GLY A 239 -20.51 -2.79 -30.67
N LEU A 240 -19.27 -2.49 -31.11
CA LEU A 240 -18.99 -2.07 -32.48
C LEU A 240 -19.08 -3.25 -33.46
N ASP A 241 -18.54 -4.40 -33.10
CA ASP A 241 -18.57 -5.61 -33.92
C ASP A 241 -20.00 -6.16 -34.08
N GLU A 242 -20.82 -6.08 -33.04
CA GLU A 242 -22.25 -6.40 -33.11
C GLU A 242 -22.98 -5.52 -34.13
N LYS A 243 -22.75 -4.20 -34.09
CA LYS A 243 -23.34 -3.26 -35.06
C LYS A 243 -22.85 -3.53 -36.48
N ARG A 244 -21.56 -3.81 -36.65
CA ARG A 244 -20.98 -4.16 -37.96
C ARG A 244 -21.61 -5.43 -38.52
N THR A 245 -21.74 -6.46 -37.70
CA THR A 245 -22.37 -7.73 -38.07
C THR A 245 -23.84 -7.54 -38.41
N GLN A 246 -24.55 -6.71 -37.63
CA GLN A 246 -25.95 -6.37 -37.90
C GLN A 246 -26.11 -5.63 -39.23
N ALA A 247 -25.23 -4.68 -39.54
CA ALA A 247 -25.25 -3.95 -40.82
C ALA A 247 -24.97 -4.89 -42.00
N LEU A 248 -23.99 -5.79 -41.88
CA LEU A 248 -23.72 -6.81 -42.90
C LEU A 248 -24.89 -7.76 -43.09
N HIS A 249 -25.54 -8.18 -42.00
CA HIS A 249 -26.74 -9.01 -42.06
C HIS A 249 -27.89 -8.29 -42.76
N GLN A 250 -28.14 -7.03 -42.44
CA GLN A 250 -29.15 -6.19 -43.12
C GLN A 250 -28.85 -6.06 -44.62
N HIS A 251 -27.58 -5.83 -44.97
CA HIS A 251 -27.14 -5.76 -46.36
C HIS A 251 -27.38 -7.09 -47.10
N LEU A 252 -26.99 -8.22 -46.50
CA LEU A 252 -27.22 -9.55 -47.04
C LEU A 252 -28.72 -9.84 -47.22
N VAL A 253 -29.55 -9.47 -46.25
CA VAL A 253 -31.01 -9.63 -46.36
C VAL A 253 -31.57 -8.75 -47.48
N SER A 254 -31.09 -7.51 -47.62
CA SER A 254 -31.45 -6.63 -48.73
C SER A 254 -31.13 -7.24 -50.09
N ILE A 255 -29.91 -7.74 -50.28
CA ILE A 255 -29.51 -8.45 -51.50
C ILE A 255 -30.42 -9.67 -51.74
N LYS A 256 -30.66 -10.50 -50.72
CA LYS A 256 -31.54 -11.66 -50.84
C LYS A 256 -32.95 -11.28 -51.28
N HIS A 257 -33.52 -10.22 -50.73
CA HIS A 257 -34.83 -9.70 -51.17
C HIS A 257 -34.80 -9.22 -52.61
N THR A 258 -33.80 -8.43 -52.99
CA THR A 258 -33.64 -7.94 -54.36
C THR A 258 -33.53 -9.10 -55.36
N LEU A 259 -32.71 -10.10 -55.06
CA LEU A 259 -32.56 -11.30 -55.89
C LEU A 259 -33.84 -12.11 -55.98
N VAL A 260 -34.53 -12.35 -54.87
CA VAL A 260 -35.81 -13.09 -54.85
C VAL A 260 -36.86 -12.35 -55.70
N ASN A 261 -36.97 -11.04 -55.56
CA ASN A 261 -37.92 -10.24 -56.32
C ASN A 261 -37.64 -10.34 -57.82
N SER A 262 -36.38 -10.16 -58.24
CA SER A 262 -35.99 -10.26 -59.65
C SER A 262 -36.20 -11.67 -60.20
N LEU A 263 -35.75 -12.71 -59.47
CA LEU A 263 -35.79 -14.10 -59.93
C LEU A 263 -37.16 -14.77 -59.75
N SER A 264 -38.12 -14.14 -59.08
CA SER A 264 -39.48 -14.68 -58.90
C SER A 264 -40.21 -14.94 -60.22
N ALA A 265 -39.88 -14.19 -61.28
CA ALA A 265 -40.43 -14.35 -62.62
C ALA A 265 -39.79 -15.49 -63.44
N VAL A 266 -38.79 -16.18 -62.88
CA VAL A 266 -38.03 -17.23 -63.55
C VAL A 266 -38.30 -18.58 -62.86
N PRO A 267 -39.18 -19.43 -63.40
CA PRO A 267 -39.42 -20.76 -62.83
C PRO A 267 -38.32 -21.76 -63.23
N LEU A 268 -37.96 -22.66 -62.31
CA LEU A 268 -36.99 -23.72 -62.59
C LEU A 268 -37.53 -24.72 -63.64
N PRO A 269 -36.68 -25.18 -64.58
CA PRO A 269 -37.07 -26.22 -65.55
C PRO A 269 -37.46 -27.53 -64.86
N GLY A 270 -38.62 -28.08 -65.23
CA GLY A 270 -39.11 -29.38 -64.74
C GLY A 270 -39.88 -29.33 -63.42
N THR A 271 -39.51 -28.45 -62.48
CA THR A 271 -40.22 -28.32 -61.20
C THR A 271 -41.17 -27.13 -61.13
N GLY A 272 -40.93 -26.07 -61.94
CA GLY A 272 -41.72 -24.84 -61.90
C GLY A 272 -41.53 -23.99 -60.63
N GLU A 273 -40.59 -24.38 -59.77
CA GLU A 273 -40.30 -23.69 -58.50
C GLU A 273 -39.68 -22.32 -58.78
N THR A 274 -40.16 -21.28 -58.08
CA THR A 274 -39.64 -19.91 -58.16
C THR A 274 -38.83 -19.54 -56.91
N ALA A 275 -37.99 -18.51 -57.03
CA ALA A 275 -37.16 -18.03 -55.92
C ALA A 275 -38.01 -17.48 -54.76
N SER A 276 -37.61 -17.79 -53.52
CA SER A 276 -38.17 -17.28 -52.26
C SER A 276 -37.05 -17.13 -51.21
N LEU A 277 -37.27 -16.35 -50.16
CA LEU A 277 -36.25 -16.10 -49.13
C LEU A 277 -35.74 -17.37 -48.42
N GLY A 278 -36.61 -18.37 -48.26
CA GLY A 278 -36.27 -19.63 -47.59
C GLY A 278 -35.61 -20.68 -48.49
N ASN A 279 -35.76 -20.57 -49.81
CA ASN A 279 -35.21 -21.54 -50.77
C ASN A 279 -34.14 -20.96 -51.71
N LEU A 280 -33.85 -19.65 -51.65
CA LEU A 280 -33.00 -18.95 -52.63
C LEU A 280 -31.68 -19.66 -52.91
N ASP A 281 -30.94 -20.05 -51.86
CA ASP A 281 -29.62 -20.69 -52.00
C ASP A 281 -29.71 -22.06 -52.71
N SER A 282 -30.78 -22.81 -52.42
CA SER A 282 -31.08 -24.10 -53.08
C SER A 282 -31.62 -23.92 -54.50
N TYR A 283 -32.46 -22.91 -54.72
CA TYR A 283 -32.98 -22.51 -56.03
C TYR A 283 -31.83 -22.11 -56.96
N LEU A 284 -30.91 -21.25 -56.51
CA LEU A 284 -29.74 -20.81 -57.29
C LEU A 284 -28.81 -21.98 -57.63
N SER A 285 -28.59 -22.90 -56.68
CA SER A 285 -27.79 -24.10 -56.93
C SER A 285 -28.44 -25.02 -57.97
N ARG A 286 -29.76 -25.24 -57.89
CA ARG A 286 -30.52 -26.01 -58.89
C ARG A 286 -30.57 -25.33 -60.25
N LEU A 287 -30.72 -24.01 -60.27
CA LEU A 287 -30.68 -23.20 -61.49
C LEU A 287 -29.33 -23.34 -62.17
N ASN A 288 -28.23 -23.19 -61.42
CA ASN A 288 -26.87 -23.35 -61.95
C ASN A 288 -26.65 -24.75 -62.53
N GLY A 289 -27.04 -25.80 -61.79
CA GLY A 289 -26.94 -27.18 -62.27
C GLY A 289 -27.78 -27.46 -63.53
N ALA A 290 -28.96 -26.85 -63.65
CA ALA A 290 -29.80 -26.96 -64.85
C ALA A 290 -29.15 -26.28 -66.06
N LEU A 291 -28.51 -25.12 -65.86
CA LEU A 291 -27.80 -24.39 -66.91
C LEU A 291 -26.54 -25.13 -67.37
N GLU A 292 -25.77 -25.72 -66.45
CA GLU A 292 -24.56 -26.50 -66.75
C GLU A 292 -24.88 -27.83 -67.46
N GLY A 293 -26.00 -28.46 -67.12
CA GLY A 293 -26.35 -29.79 -67.64
C GLY A 293 -26.75 -29.83 -69.12
N ASN A 294 -27.42 -28.80 -69.65
CA ASN A 294 -27.88 -28.77 -71.06
C ASN A 294 -28.06 -27.33 -71.61
N PRO A 295 -26.98 -26.62 -71.98
CA PRO A 295 -27.03 -25.19 -72.36
C PRO A 295 -27.95 -24.87 -73.54
N HIS A 296 -28.04 -25.76 -74.53
CA HIS A 296 -28.82 -25.53 -75.75
C HIS A 296 -30.34 -25.60 -75.54
N LYS A 297 -30.80 -26.39 -74.55
CA LYS A 297 -32.24 -26.50 -74.22
C LYS A 297 -32.74 -25.32 -73.38
N HIS A 298 -31.83 -24.62 -72.70
CA HIS A 298 -32.17 -23.53 -71.78
C HIS A 298 -31.87 -22.13 -72.37
N ARG A 299 -31.74 -21.99 -73.70
CA ARG A 299 -31.44 -20.70 -74.36
C ARG A 299 -32.50 -19.61 -74.10
N ALA A 300 -33.78 -19.99 -74.05
CA ALA A 300 -34.87 -19.06 -73.72
C ALA A 300 -34.80 -18.62 -72.24
N LEU A 301 -34.55 -19.57 -71.33
CA LEU A 301 -34.32 -19.30 -69.91
C LEU A 301 -33.14 -18.36 -69.69
N LEU A 302 -32.03 -18.57 -70.40
CA LEU A 302 -30.85 -17.69 -70.35
C LEU A 302 -31.17 -16.27 -70.82
N SER A 303 -31.97 -16.10 -71.88
CA SER A 303 -32.37 -14.75 -72.35
C SER A 303 -33.22 -14.04 -71.30
N GLN A 304 -34.17 -14.74 -70.70
CA GLN A 304 -35.02 -14.20 -69.64
C GLN A 304 -34.22 -13.89 -68.36
N LEU A 305 -33.24 -14.72 -68.02
CA LEU A 305 -32.32 -14.46 -66.91
C LEU A 305 -31.48 -13.21 -67.17
N CYS A 306 -30.93 -13.05 -68.38
CA CYS A 306 -30.16 -11.86 -68.75
C CYS A 306 -31.01 -10.58 -68.69
N GLU A 307 -32.26 -10.63 -69.14
CA GLU A 307 -33.20 -9.50 -69.05
C GLU A 307 -33.46 -9.11 -67.58
N VAL A 308 -33.82 -10.10 -66.75
CA VAL A 308 -34.09 -9.91 -65.31
C VAL A 308 -32.86 -9.40 -64.56
N LEU A 309 -31.67 -9.94 -64.84
CA LEU A 309 -30.43 -9.52 -64.20
C LEU A 309 -29.93 -8.17 -64.71
N SER A 310 -30.26 -7.77 -65.95
CA SER A 310 -29.90 -6.45 -66.49
C SER A 310 -30.61 -5.29 -65.77
N HIS A 311 -31.72 -5.59 -65.08
CA HIS A 311 -32.47 -4.63 -64.27
C HIS A 311 -32.07 -4.63 -62.79
N LEU A 312 -31.11 -5.47 -62.38
CA LEU A 312 -30.51 -5.34 -61.05
C LEU A 312 -29.61 -4.11 -61.03
N ASP A 313 -30.09 -3.03 -60.41
CA ASP A 313 -29.27 -1.86 -60.07
C ASP A 313 -28.04 -2.33 -59.26
N SER A 314 -26.85 -2.14 -59.81
CA SER A 314 -25.58 -2.42 -59.13
C SER A 314 -25.37 -1.54 -57.88
N GLU A 315 -26.10 -0.44 -57.76
CA GLU A 315 -26.10 0.47 -56.61
C GLU A 315 -26.96 -0.05 -55.43
N LYS A 316 -27.83 -1.05 -55.65
CA LYS A 316 -28.70 -1.66 -54.62
C LYS A 316 -28.16 -3.01 -54.10
N LEU A 317 -26.98 -3.40 -54.54
CA LEU A 317 -26.32 -4.69 -54.32
C LEU A 317 -25.08 -4.57 -53.43
#